data_AF-A0A9P5T3J0-F1
#
_entry.id   AF-A0A9P5T3J0-F1
#
_cell.length_a   1.000
_cell.length_b   1.000
_cell.length_c   1.000
_cell.angle_alpha   90.00
_cell.angle_beta   90.00
_cell.angle_gamma   90.00
#
_symmetry.space_group_name_H-M   'P 1'
#
loop_
_entity.id
_entity.type
_entity.pdbx_description
1 polymer ?
#
loop_
_entity_poly.entity_id
_entity_poly.type
_entity_poly.pdbx_seq_one_letter_code
_entity_poly.pdbx_strand_id
1 'polypeptide(L)'
;MPTAKVVLENVFGMLGIVFWSFQLLPQVIANYQAKTTEGLSAKVGVYYATLAGIKIKKTISMEVAGILPVVFLFLGFLPQYADFLRYQSVQSVSMLFITADASGSVFSLVSLALREEFDLLAALNYIIVFICDLIVVVFYFYYKVRDRKNSMTANPE
;
A
#
# COMPACT_ATOMS: atom_id res chain seq x y z
N MET A 1 19.96 -21.76 20.48
CA MET A 1 20.20 -20.88 19.32
C MET A 1 18.88 -20.72 18.58
N PRO A 2 18.54 -19.53 18.05
CA PRO A 2 17.35 -19.39 17.21
C PRO A 2 17.45 -20.35 16.02
N THR A 3 16.33 -20.98 15.65
CA THR A 3 16.29 -21.87 14.49
C THR A 3 16.45 -21.04 13.21
N ALA A 4 16.93 -21.67 12.13
CA ALA A 4 17.06 -21.00 10.84
C ALA A 4 15.71 -20.39 10.38
N LYS A 5 14.59 -21.04 10.70
CA LYS A 5 13.23 -20.57 10.41
C LYS A 5 12.93 -19.23 11.09
N VAL A 6 13.24 -19.09 12.38
CA VAL A 6 13.04 -17.85 13.15
C VAL A 6 13.94 -16.73 12.65
N VAL A 7 15.18 -17.04 12.27
CA VAL A 7 16.08 -16.05 11.67
C VAL A 7 15.51 -15.54 10.35
N LEU A 8 15.03 -16.43 9.48
CA LEU A 8 14.43 -16.06 8.20
C LEU A 8 13.13 -15.26 8.37
N GLU A 9 12.23 -15.66 9.28
CA GLU A 9 11.01 -14.90 9.62
C GLU A 9 11.35 -13.44 9.92
N ASN A 10 12.34 -13.22 10.81
CA ASN A 10 12.73 -11.88 11.22
C ASN A 10 13.37 -11.08 10.08
N VAL A 11 14.25 -11.70 9.29
CA VAL A 11 14.90 -11.03 8.15
C VAL A 11 13.87 -10.58 7.13
N PHE A 12 12.94 -11.46 6.74
CA PHE A 12 11.89 -11.12 5.79
C PHE A 12 10.93 -10.05 6.36
N GLY A 13 10.61 -10.12 7.66
CA GLY A 13 9.79 -9.10 8.32
C GLY A 13 10.46 -7.73 8.33
N MET A 14 11.76 -7.67 8.61
CA MET A 14 12.55 -6.43 8.57
C MET A 14 12.63 -5.86 7.17
N LEU A 15 12.86 -6.70 6.15
CA LEU A 15 12.84 -6.27 4.76
C LEU A 15 11.47 -5.68 4.37
N GLY A 16 10.37 -6.32 4.79
CA GLY A 16 9.03 -5.80 4.60
C GLY A 16 8.86 -4.38 5.14
N ILE A 17 9.25 -4.16 6.40
CA ILE A 17 9.15 -2.84 7.06
C ILE A 17 10.04 -1.79 6.38
N VAL A 18 11.26 -2.16 5.95
CA VAL A 18 12.17 -1.24 5.26
C VAL A 18 11.57 -0.78 3.93
N PHE A 19 11.04 -1.71 3.12
CA PHE A 19 10.42 -1.39 1.83
C PHE A 19 9.16 -0.53 2.01
N TRP A 20 8.31 -0.84 2.98
CA TRP A 20 7.17 -0.01 3.33
C TRP A 20 7.53 1.36 3.93
N SER A 21 8.69 1.50 4.53
CA SER A 21 9.15 2.82 4.97
C SER A 21 9.49 3.71 3.77
N PHE A 22 10.03 3.13 2.69
CA PHE A 22 10.35 3.87 1.48
C PHE A 22 9.12 4.40 0.76
N GLN A 23 7.97 3.70 0.78
CA GLN A 23 6.77 4.18 0.06
C GLN A 23 6.26 5.53 0.59
N LEU A 24 6.55 5.90 1.84
CA LEU A 24 6.13 7.17 2.42
C LEU A 24 6.95 8.37 1.88
N LEU A 25 8.11 8.13 1.27
CA LEU A 25 9.02 9.19 0.85
C LEU A 25 8.43 10.20 -0.15
N PRO A 26 7.66 9.82 -1.19
CA PRO A 26 7.04 10.77 -2.10
C PRO A 26 6.15 11.76 -1.37
N GLN A 27 5.36 11.28 -0.41
CA GLN A 27 4.49 12.13 0.41
C GLN A 27 5.29 13.04 1.33
N VAL A 28 6.37 12.53 1.94
CA VAL A 28 7.28 13.34 2.78
C VAL A 28 7.93 14.45 1.96
N ILE A 29 8.42 14.14 0.77
CA ILE A 29 9.05 15.10 -0.14
C ILE A 29 8.02 16.14 -0.61
N ALA A 30 6.84 15.70 -1.04
CA ALA A 30 5.76 16.59 -1.47
C ALA A 30 5.34 17.56 -0.35
N ASN A 31 5.16 17.05 0.88
CA ASN A 31 4.86 17.88 2.05
C ASN A 31 6.00 18.87 2.37
N TYR A 32 7.25 18.41 2.28
CA TYR A 32 8.42 19.27 2.51
C TYR A 32 8.53 20.39 1.47
N GLN A 33 8.23 20.11 0.20
CA GLN A 33 8.23 21.09 -0.88
C GLN A 33 7.07 22.07 -0.74
N ALA A 34 5.87 21.57 -0.46
CA ALA A 34 4.67 22.38 -0.30
C ALA A 34 4.64 23.19 1.00
N LYS A 35 5.52 22.87 1.97
CA LYS A 35 5.54 23.43 3.34
C LYS A 35 4.18 23.37 4.05
N THR A 36 3.34 22.44 3.63
CA THR A 36 2.01 22.21 4.16
C THR A 36 1.72 20.71 4.19
N THR A 37 0.87 20.30 5.11
CA THR A 37 0.34 18.94 5.20
C THR A 37 -1.14 18.90 4.84
N GLU A 38 -1.67 19.93 4.15
CA GLU A 38 -3.09 19.98 3.76
C GLU A 38 -3.51 18.82 2.85
N GLY A 39 -2.59 18.28 2.03
CA GLY A 39 -2.83 17.07 1.23
C GLY A 39 -2.73 15.76 2.01
N LEU A 40 -2.18 15.80 3.22
CA LEU A 40 -2.18 14.66 4.12
C LEU A 40 -3.53 14.66 4.82
N SER A 41 -4.40 13.70 4.51
CA SER A 41 -5.62 13.45 5.26
C SER A 41 -5.34 12.91 6.68
N ALA A 42 -4.28 13.38 7.33
CA ALA A 42 -3.90 13.07 8.69
C ALA A 42 -5.06 13.31 9.66
N LYS A 43 -5.91 14.31 9.41
CA LYS A 43 -7.14 14.50 10.20
C LYS A 43 -8.07 13.30 10.10
N VAL A 44 -8.26 12.70 8.92
CA VAL A 44 -9.12 11.53 8.74
C VAL A 44 -8.43 10.25 9.24
N GLY A 45 -7.14 10.06 8.95
CA GLY A 45 -6.36 8.92 9.44
C GLY A 45 -6.25 8.90 10.97
N VAL A 46 -5.93 10.04 11.59
CA VAL A 46 -5.90 10.20 13.06
C VAL A 46 -7.31 10.13 13.62
N TYR A 47 -8.33 10.71 12.98
CA TYR A 47 -9.72 10.60 13.44
C TYR A 47 -10.21 9.15 13.46
N TYR A 48 -9.94 8.35 12.41
CA TYR A 48 -10.31 6.93 12.41
C TYR A 48 -9.44 6.10 13.35
N ALA A 49 -8.12 6.35 13.43
CA ALA A 49 -7.25 5.69 14.40
C ALA A 49 -7.64 6.02 15.86
N THR A 50 -8.09 7.26 16.11
CA THR A 50 -8.54 7.74 17.42
C THR A 50 -9.96 7.26 17.74
N LEU A 51 -10.88 7.22 16.78
CA LEU A 51 -12.20 6.60 16.95
C LEU A 51 -12.09 5.10 17.18
N ALA A 52 -11.17 4.42 16.50
CA ALA A 52 -10.80 3.05 16.81
C ALA A 52 -10.28 3.02 18.26
N GLY A 53 -9.20 3.73 18.59
CA GLY A 53 -8.60 3.77 19.94
C GLY A 53 -9.55 4.10 21.10
N ILE A 54 -10.51 5.01 20.91
CA ILE A 54 -11.45 5.48 21.93
C ILE A 54 -12.66 4.53 22.06
N LYS A 55 -13.19 3.97 20.96
CA LYS A 55 -14.21 2.90 21.04
C LYS A 55 -13.63 1.57 21.56
N ILE A 56 -12.32 1.37 21.43
CA ILE A 56 -11.56 0.18 21.84
C ILE A 56 -11.52 -0.02 23.37
N LYS A 57 -11.81 0.99 24.19
CA LYS A 57 -11.77 0.83 25.64
C LYS A 57 -12.93 0.03 26.25
N LYS A 58 -13.92 -0.45 25.46
CA LYS A 58 -15.08 -1.15 26.04
C LYS A 58 -15.54 -2.49 25.45
N THR A 59 -15.56 -2.79 24.14
CA THR A 59 -16.25 -4.04 23.70
C THR A 59 -15.94 -4.54 22.28
N ILE A 60 -14.68 -4.68 21.86
CA ILE A 60 -14.40 -5.21 20.52
C ILE A 60 -13.27 -6.26 20.58
N SER A 61 -13.55 -7.48 20.10
CA SER A 61 -12.59 -8.58 19.94
C SER A 61 -11.41 -8.16 19.06
N MET A 62 -10.20 -8.68 19.31
CA MET A 62 -8.97 -8.35 18.55
C MET A 62 -9.14 -8.49 17.02
N GLU A 63 -10.05 -9.35 16.59
CA GLU A 63 -10.45 -9.58 15.19
C GLU A 63 -10.95 -8.31 14.48
N VAL A 64 -11.87 -7.56 15.09
CA VAL A 64 -12.45 -6.37 14.46
C VAL A 64 -11.45 -5.20 14.43
N ALA A 65 -10.54 -5.14 15.42
CA ALA A 65 -9.46 -4.16 15.42
C ALA A 65 -8.46 -4.40 14.28
N GLY A 66 -8.27 -5.66 13.85
CA GLY A 66 -7.45 -5.97 12.68
C GLY A 66 -8.17 -5.86 11.34
N ILE A 67 -9.51 -6.04 11.30
CA ILE A 67 -10.33 -5.87 10.07
C ILE A 67 -10.44 -4.40 9.67
N LEU A 68 -10.59 -3.50 10.64
CA LEU A 68 -10.87 -2.09 10.36
C LEU A 68 -9.75 -1.40 9.54
N PRO A 69 -8.44 -1.58 9.84
CA PRO A 69 -7.35 -1.12 8.99
C PRO A 69 -7.42 -1.66 7.56
N VAL A 70 -7.79 -2.93 7.37
CA VAL A 70 -7.91 -3.56 6.04
C VAL A 70 -8.93 -2.80 5.20
N VAL A 71 -10.11 -2.55 5.77
CA VAL A 71 -11.22 -1.86 5.08
C VAL A 71 -10.81 -0.43 4.74
N PHE A 72 -10.21 0.30 5.68
CA PHE A 72 -9.77 1.67 5.42
C PHE A 72 -8.65 1.75 4.40
N LEU A 73 -7.72 0.79 4.41
CA LEU A 73 -6.66 0.72 3.43
C LEU A 73 -7.27 0.53 2.03
N PHE A 74 -8.16 -0.45 1.85
CA PHE A 74 -8.84 -0.67 0.58
C PHE A 74 -9.63 0.57 0.12
N LEU A 75 -10.40 1.19 1.02
CA LEU A 75 -11.13 2.42 0.71
C LEU A 75 -10.19 3.58 0.33
N GLY A 76 -8.99 3.63 0.91
CA GLY A 76 -7.95 4.62 0.60
C GLY A 76 -7.40 4.51 -0.82
N PHE A 77 -7.45 3.33 -1.44
CA PHE A 77 -7.07 3.14 -2.85
C PHE A 77 -8.16 3.61 -3.84
N LEU A 78 -9.43 3.73 -3.42
CA LEU A 78 -10.52 4.08 -4.34
C LEU A 78 -10.36 5.44 -5.03
N PRO A 79 -10.00 6.54 -4.33
CA PRO A 79 -9.75 7.83 -4.99
C PRO A 79 -8.64 7.74 -6.04
N GLN A 80 -7.60 6.95 -5.76
CA GLN A 80 -6.49 6.76 -6.69
C GLN A 80 -6.94 6.08 -7.98
N TYR A 81 -7.76 5.04 -7.90
CA TYR A 81 -8.34 4.40 -9.09
C TYR A 81 -9.31 5.32 -9.83
N ALA A 82 -10.13 6.08 -9.10
CA ALA A 82 -11.04 7.05 -9.71
C ALA A 82 -10.27 8.13 -10.49
N ASP A 83 -9.14 8.59 -9.97
CA ASP A 83 -8.26 9.55 -10.65
C ASP A 83 -7.67 8.96 -11.93
N PHE A 84 -7.22 7.70 -11.93
CA PHE A 84 -6.72 7.04 -13.14
C PHE A 84 -7.79 6.99 -14.23
N LEU A 85 -9.02 6.65 -13.85
CA LEU A 85 -10.16 6.60 -14.78
C LEU A 85 -10.59 8.01 -15.23
N ARG A 86 -10.48 9.03 -14.38
CA ARG A 86 -10.88 10.41 -14.72
C ARG A 86 -9.87 11.09 -15.63
N TYR A 87 -8.59 11.06 -15.26
CA TYR A 87 -7.50 11.70 -16.01
C TYR A 87 -6.97 10.82 -17.13
N GLN A 88 -7.42 9.57 -17.20
CA GLN A 88 -7.01 8.60 -18.20
C GLN A 88 -5.48 8.47 -18.26
N SER A 89 -4.81 8.56 -17.11
CA SER A 89 -3.35 8.61 -17.00
C SER A 89 -2.90 8.25 -15.58
N VAL A 90 -1.72 7.64 -15.46
CA VAL A 90 -1.11 7.22 -14.19
C VAL A 90 0.10 8.09 -13.82
N GLN A 91 0.27 9.24 -14.48
CA GLN A 91 1.47 10.08 -14.34
C GLN A 91 1.76 10.59 -12.92
N SER A 92 0.75 10.65 -12.05
CA SER A 92 0.88 11.13 -10.67
C SER A 92 1.54 10.14 -9.71
N VAL A 93 1.74 8.88 -10.12
CA VAL A 93 2.19 7.81 -9.24
C VAL A 93 3.55 7.26 -9.69
N SER A 94 4.53 7.31 -8.79
CA SER A 94 5.86 6.79 -9.08
C SER A 94 5.90 5.27 -8.94
N MET A 95 6.18 4.60 -10.06
CA MET A 95 6.26 3.15 -10.14
C MET A 95 7.32 2.54 -9.22
N LEU A 96 8.40 3.29 -8.91
CA LEU A 96 9.43 2.84 -7.98
C LEU A 96 8.85 2.60 -6.58
N PHE A 97 7.95 3.48 -6.13
CA PHE A 97 7.38 3.36 -4.78
C PHE A 97 6.26 2.33 -4.71
N ILE A 98 5.44 2.21 -5.76
CA ILE A 98 4.41 1.14 -5.84
C ILE A 98 5.06 -0.24 -5.88
N THR A 99 6.15 -0.40 -6.65
CA THR A 99 6.87 -1.69 -6.70
C THR A 99 7.61 -1.98 -5.39
N ALA A 100 8.08 -0.95 -4.68
CA ALA A 100 8.61 -1.11 -3.33
C ALA A 100 7.52 -1.55 -2.34
N ASP A 101 6.32 -0.97 -2.41
CA ASP A 101 5.17 -1.32 -1.57
C ASP A 101 4.72 -2.78 -1.80
N ALA A 102 4.57 -3.16 -3.06
CA ALA A 102 4.27 -4.54 -3.46
C ALA A 102 5.33 -5.53 -2.95
N SER A 103 6.62 -5.16 -3.02
CA SER A 103 7.73 -5.98 -2.51
C SER A 103 7.67 -6.12 -0.99
N GLY A 104 7.34 -5.04 -0.27
CA GLY A 104 7.13 -5.05 1.18
C GLY A 104 6.04 -6.05 1.59
N SER A 105 4.95 -6.09 0.84
CA SER A 105 3.86 -7.07 1.03
C SER A 105 4.32 -8.51 0.79
N VAL A 106 5.11 -8.77 -0.26
CA VAL A 106 5.66 -10.10 -0.54
C VAL A 106 6.60 -10.57 0.57
N PHE A 107 7.54 -9.73 1.01
CA PHE A 107 8.45 -10.09 2.11
C PHE A 107 7.70 -10.35 3.42
N SER A 108 6.67 -9.56 3.71
CA SER A 108 5.85 -9.74 4.91
C SER A 108 5.03 -11.03 4.85
N LEU A 109 4.53 -11.43 3.66
CA LEU A 109 3.88 -12.72 3.47
C LEU A 109 4.84 -13.90 3.64
N VAL A 110 6.07 -13.80 3.13
CA VAL A 110 7.09 -14.84 3.32
C VAL A 110 7.46 -14.96 4.80
N SER A 111 7.64 -13.83 5.50
CA SER A 111 7.88 -13.81 6.94
C SER A 111 6.76 -14.53 7.70
N LEU A 112 5.50 -14.22 7.37
CA LEU A 112 4.34 -14.82 7.99
C LEU A 112 4.20 -16.32 7.69
N ALA A 113 4.52 -16.77 6.47
CA ALA A 113 4.52 -18.19 6.10
C ALA A 113 5.60 -19.00 6.85
N LEU A 114 6.66 -18.33 7.31
CA LEU A 114 7.73 -18.94 8.12
C LEU A 114 7.40 -18.97 9.61
N ARG A 115 6.36 -18.27 10.06
CA ARG A 115 5.93 -18.24 11.46
C ARG A 115 5.42 -19.62 11.91
N GLU A 116 5.48 -19.91 13.20
CA GLU A 116 4.92 -21.15 13.76
C GLU A 116 3.39 -21.09 13.87
N GLU A 117 2.86 -19.94 14.27
CA GLU A 117 1.43 -19.67 14.31
C GLU A 117 1.03 -18.79 13.13
N PHE A 118 0.05 -19.28 12.35
CA PHE A 118 -0.43 -18.55 11.18
C PHE A 118 -1.46 -17.49 11.59
N ASP A 119 -1.10 -16.22 11.40
CA ASP A 119 -2.02 -15.09 11.55
C ASP A 119 -2.74 -14.81 10.23
N LEU A 120 -3.95 -15.36 10.09
CA LEU A 120 -4.77 -15.18 8.90
C LEU A 120 -5.09 -13.70 8.62
N LEU A 121 -5.24 -12.88 9.66
CA LEU A 121 -5.65 -11.50 9.51
C LEU A 121 -4.51 -10.63 8.96
N ALA A 122 -3.28 -10.89 9.42
CA ALA A 122 -2.08 -10.31 8.84
C ALA A 122 -1.87 -10.75 7.37
N ALA A 123 -2.09 -12.04 7.07
CA ALA A 123 -1.96 -12.56 5.72
C ALA A 123 -2.92 -11.86 4.75
N LEU A 124 -4.19 -11.71 5.15
CA LEU A 124 -5.21 -11.04 4.35
C LEU A 124 -4.84 -9.58 4.07
N ASN A 125 -4.31 -8.86 5.07
CA ASN A 125 -3.82 -7.50 4.88
C ASN A 125 -2.76 -7.42 3.79
N TYR A 126 -1.71 -8.23 3.90
CA TYR A 126 -0.60 -8.21 2.94
C TYR A 126 -1.03 -8.64 1.53
N ILE A 127 -1.95 -9.61 1.42
CA ILE A 127 -2.51 -10.04 0.13
C ILE A 127 -3.32 -8.92 -0.52
N ILE A 128 -4.17 -8.23 0.25
CA ILE A 128 -5.03 -7.16 -0.28
C ILE A 128 -4.18 -5.98 -0.76
N VAL A 129 -3.18 -5.56 0.02
CA VAL A 129 -2.23 -4.50 -0.38
C VAL A 129 -1.55 -4.89 -1.68
N PHE A 130 -0.99 -6.10 -1.74
CA PHE A 130 -0.31 -6.61 -2.93
C PHE A 130 -1.21 -6.63 -4.17
N ILE A 131 -2.47 -7.07 -4.04
CA ILE A 131 -3.43 -7.06 -5.15
C ILE A 131 -3.74 -5.63 -5.61
N CYS A 132 -3.95 -4.70 -4.68
CA CYS A 132 -4.17 -3.29 -5.00
C CYS A 132 -2.99 -2.71 -5.79
N ASP A 133 -1.76 -2.95 -5.34
CA ASP A 133 -0.57 -2.48 -6.05
C ASP A 133 -0.44 -3.08 -7.45
N LEU A 134 -0.75 -4.37 -7.61
CA LEU A 134 -0.77 -5.01 -8.93
C LEU A 134 -1.80 -4.37 -9.86
N ILE A 135 -2.98 -3.98 -9.35
CA ILE A 135 -3.98 -3.26 -10.13
C ILE A 135 -3.42 -1.91 -10.60
N VAL A 136 -2.73 -1.16 -9.73
CA VAL A 136 -2.06 0.11 -10.11
C VAL A 136 -1.04 -0.14 -11.23
N VAL A 137 -0.21 -1.18 -11.12
CA VAL A 137 0.78 -1.54 -12.14
C VAL A 137 0.12 -1.91 -13.47
N VAL A 138 -0.99 -2.66 -13.45
CA VAL A 138 -1.76 -2.99 -14.66
C VAL A 138 -2.32 -1.72 -15.33
N PHE A 139 -2.90 -0.81 -14.55
CA PHE A 139 -3.36 0.49 -15.08
C PHE A 139 -2.21 1.28 -15.70
N TYR A 140 -1.03 1.31 -15.07
CA TYR A 140 0.14 1.98 -15.62
C TYR A 140 0.51 1.44 -17.01
N PHE A 141 0.61 0.12 -17.15
CA PHE A 141 0.93 -0.49 -18.45
C PHE A 141 -0.18 -0.26 -19.48
N TYR A 142 -1.45 -0.37 -19.08
CA TYR A 142 -2.59 -0.12 -19.96
C TYR A 142 -2.53 1.29 -20.56
N TYR A 143 -2.41 2.32 -19.72
CA TYR A 143 -2.36 3.71 -20.18
C TYR A 143 -1.07 4.01 -20.96
N LYS A 144 0.08 3.47 -20.56
CA LYS A 144 1.33 3.61 -21.31
C LYS A 144 1.26 3.04 -22.72
N VAL A 145 0.67 1.84 -22.88
CA VAL A 145 0.50 1.21 -24.20
C VAL A 145 -0.48 2.01 -25.06
N ARG A 146 -1.58 2.48 -24.48
CA ARG A 146 -2.58 3.28 -25.19
C ARG A 146 -1.99 4.62 -25.67
N ASP A 147 -1.28 5.32 -24.81
CA ASP A 147 -0.69 6.63 -25.14
C ASP A 147 0.39 6.50 -26.23
N ARG A 148 1.16 5.39 -26.22
CA ARG A 148 2.10 5.07 -27.30
C ARG A 148 1.41 4.80 -28.64
N LYS A 149 0.25 4.13 -28.64
CA LYS A 149 -0.52 3.92 -29.87
C LYS A 149 -1.04 5.24 -30.44
N ASN A 150 -1.57 6.11 -29.58
CA ASN A 150 -2.09 7.42 -29.98
C ASN A 150 -1.02 8.34 -30.57
N SER A 151 0.22 8.30 -30.06
CA SER A 151 1.32 9.10 -30.61
C SER A 151 1.79 8.61 -31.99
N MET A 152 1.78 7.31 -32.25
CA MET A 152 2.11 6.72 -33.55
C MET A 152 1.07 7.06 -34.63
N THR A 153 -0.22 7.12 -34.26
CA THR A 153 -1.28 7.52 -35.20
C THR A 153 -1.32 9.01 -35.47
N ALA A 154 -0.81 9.83 -34.55
CA ALA A 154 -0.81 11.29 -34.68
C ALA A 154 0.35 11.83 -35.52
N ASN A 155 1.43 11.05 -35.71
CA ASN A 155 2.54 11.39 -36.59
C ASN A 155 2.88 10.20 -37.49
N PRO A 156 2.03 9.89 -38.49
CA PRO A 156 2.37 8.91 -39.51
C PRO A 156 3.51 9.51 -40.36
N GLU A 157 4.66 8.86 -40.37
CA GLU A 157 5.78 9.19 -41.28
C GLU A 157 5.34 9.25 -42.75
#